data_AF-A0A381YFU7-F1
#
_entry.id   AF-A0A381YFU7-F1
#
_cell.length_a   1.000
_cell.length_b   1.000
_cell.length_c   1.000
_cell.angle_alpha   90.00
_cell.angle_beta   90.00
_cell.angle_gamma   90.00
#
_symmetry.space_group_name_H-M   'P 1'
#
loop_
_entity.id
_entity.type
_entity.pdbx_description
1 polymer ?
#
loop_
_entity_poly.entity_id
_entity_poly.type
_entity_poly.pdbx_seq_one_letter_code
_entity_poly.pdbx_strand_id
1 'polypeptide(L)'
;MLDVTLLPAVNATLNGTAAVLLIAGYIQIRRGRIDAHRTCMLAAFTTSALFLVSYLTYHALVGSVAFTGQGPIRTLYFTVLISHVILAALILPLALVTLRRGLRRDDARHVALARWTLPIWLYVSVTGVVVYWMLYQM
;
A
#
# COMPACT_ATOMS: atom_id res chain seq x y z
N MET A 1 6.64 5.01 -26.25
CA MET A 1 5.43 4.33 -25.75
C MET A 1 5.79 3.76 -24.40
N LEU A 2 5.00 4.00 -23.35
CA LEU A 2 5.24 3.36 -22.05
C LEU A 2 5.05 1.86 -22.23
N ASP A 3 6.08 1.07 -21.93
CA ASP A 3 5.99 -0.38 -21.99
C ASP A 3 5.12 -0.86 -20.82
N VAL A 4 3.86 -1.18 -21.13
CA VAL A 4 2.86 -1.61 -20.16
C VAL A 4 3.24 -2.90 -19.43
N THR A 5 4.19 -3.68 -19.96
CA THR A 5 4.70 -4.90 -19.31
C THR A 5 5.57 -4.59 -18.07
N LEU A 6 6.09 -3.37 -17.94
CA LEU A 6 6.88 -2.94 -16.78
C LEU A 6 6.00 -2.45 -15.62
N LEU A 7 4.74 -2.10 -15.89
CA LEU A 7 3.84 -1.52 -14.89
C LEU A 7 3.59 -2.44 -13.67
N PRO A 8 3.48 -3.77 -13.81
CA PRO A 8 3.40 -4.66 -12.64
C PRO A 8 4.62 -4.57 -11.72
N ALA A 9 5.84 -4.52 -12.28
CA ALA A 9 7.06 -4.37 -11.50
C ALA A 9 7.15 -2.97 -10.84
N VAL A 10 6.74 -1.92 -11.56
CA VAL A 10 6.60 -0.57 -11.01
C VAL A 10 5.59 -0.54 -9.85
N ASN A 11 4.45 -1.21 -9.99
CA ASN A 11 3.44 -1.30 -8.95
C ASN A 11 3.94 -2.03 -7.69
N ALA A 12 4.69 -3.11 -7.87
CA ALA A 12 5.30 -3.84 -6.76
C ALA A 12 6.38 -3.00 -6.06
N THR A 13 7.24 -2.33 -6.82
CA THR A 13 8.29 -1.47 -6.25
C THR A 13 7.69 -0.29 -5.49
N LEU A 14 6.67 0.37 -6.01
CA LEU A 14 5.96 1.46 -5.31
C LEU A 14 5.34 0.97 -3.98
N ASN A 15 4.70 -0.20 -3.98
CA ASN A 15 4.19 -0.79 -2.74
C ASN A 15 5.30 -1.12 -1.74
N GLY A 16 6.39 -1.70 -2.20
CA GLY A 16 7.57 -1.97 -1.37
C GLY A 16 8.16 -0.69 -0.77
N THR A 17 8.29 0.37 -1.58
CA THR A 17 8.74 1.69 -1.12
C THR A 17 7.78 2.27 -0.09
N ALA A 18 6.46 2.18 -0.31
CA ALA A 18 5.47 2.62 0.66
C ALA A 18 5.61 1.87 2.00
N ALA A 19 5.79 0.55 1.97
CA ALA A 19 6.01 -0.26 3.18
C ALA A 19 7.26 0.19 3.96
N VAL A 20 8.38 0.42 3.27
CA VAL A 20 9.61 0.92 3.88
C VAL A 20 9.40 2.31 4.50
N LEU A 21 8.74 3.22 3.80
CA LEU A 21 8.44 4.56 4.31
C LEU A 21 7.52 4.54 5.54
N LEU A 22 6.53 3.65 5.58
CA LEU A 22 5.65 3.47 6.74
C LEU A 22 6.41 2.95 7.96
N ILE A 23 7.28 1.95 7.77
CA ILE A 23 8.14 1.42 8.84
C ILE A 23 9.10 2.51 9.34
N ALA A 24 9.74 3.24 8.42
CA ALA A 24 10.59 4.37 8.78
C ALA A 24 9.81 5.43 9.55
N GLY A 25 8.63 5.83 9.07
CA GLY A 25 7.75 6.78 9.74
C GLY A 25 7.35 6.33 11.16
N TYR A 26 7.08 5.04 11.35
CA TYR A 26 6.81 4.46 12.66
C TYR A 26 8.03 4.52 13.59
N ILE A 27 9.22 4.19 13.10
CA ILE A 27 10.47 4.28 13.88
C ILE A 27 10.72 5.73 14.29
N GLN A 28 10.51 6.70 13.40
CA GLN A 28 10.76 8.11 13.68
C GLN A 28 9.81 8.67 14.75
N ILE A 29 8.53 8.30 14.74
CA ILE A 29 7.59 8.74 15.80
C ILE A 29 7.91 8.09 17.15
N ARG A 30 8.35 6.83 17.16
CA ARG A 30 8.83 6.15 18.40
C ARG A 30 10.08 6.81 18.98
N ARG A 31 10.86 7.51 18.15
CA ARG A 31 12.02 8.32 18.54
C ARG A 31 11.67 9.78 18.87
N GLY A 32 10.39 10.15 18.88
CA GLY A 32 9.92 11.53 19.13
C GLY A 32 10.22 12.50 17.99
N ARG A 33 10.68 12.04 16.82
CA ARG A 33 11.05 12.88 15.67
C ARG A 33 9.82 13.16 14.79
N ILE A 34 8.95 14.06 15.24
CA ILE A 34 7.65 14.34 14.62
C ILE A 34 7.79 14.84 13.17
N ASP A 35 8.72 15.74 12.89
CA ASP A 35 8.88 16.28 11.52
C ASP A 35 9.36 15.20 10.54
N ALA A 36 10.29 14.36 10.96
CA ALA A 36 10.73 13.22 10.15
C ALA A 36 9.61 12.20 9.94
N HIS A 37 8.82 11.90 10.98
CA HIS A 37 7.62 11.08 10.86
C HIS A 37 6.66 11.66 9.80
N ARG A 38 6.35 12.96 9.89
CA ARG A 38 5.46 13.64 8.95
C ARG A 38 5.96 13.52 7.51
N THR A 39 7.25 13.76 7.27
CA THR A 39 7.84 13.60 5.94
C THR A 39 7.71 12.17 5.42
N CYS A 40 7.99 11.17 6.25
CA CYS A 40 7.80 9.76 5.88
C CYS A 40 6.34 9.43 5.55
N MET A 41 5.38 9.91 6.35
CA MET A 41 3.95 9.64 6.11
C MET A 41 3.42 10.31 4.84
N LEU A 42 3.87 11.54 4.56
CA LEU A 42 3.53 12.23 3.31
C LEU A 42 4.15 11.52 2.10
N ALA A 43 5.42 11.12 2.20
CA ALA A 43 6.07 10.35 1.14
C ALA A 43 5.36 9.00 0.91
N ALA A 44 5.01 8.27 1.97
CA ALA A 44 4.27 7.02 1.87
C ALA A 44 2.91 7.22 1.17
N PHE A 45 2.17 8.26 1.55
CA PHE A 45 0.90 8.62 0.92
C PHE A 45 1.05 8.91 -0.57
N THR A 46 2.03 9.75 -0.94
CA THR A 46 2.30 10.09 -2.33
C THR A 46 2.68 8.84 -3.13
N THR A 47 3.55 7.98 -2.59
CA THR A 47 3.94 6.72 -3.24
C THR A 47 2.75 5.78 -3.43
N SER A 48 1.86 5.66 -2.43
CA SER A 48 0.63 4.86 -2.55
C SER A 48 -0.35 5.46 -3.57
N ALA A 49 -0.45 6.78 -3.68
CA ALA A 49 -1.27 7.44 -4.69
C ALA A 49 -0.73 7.19 -6.11
N LEU A 50 0.59 7.28 -6.29
CA LEU A 50 1.24 6.93 -7.56
C LEU A 50 1.03 5.47 -7.92
N PHE A 51 1.12 4.56 -6.94
CA PHE A 51 0.79 3.15 -7.14
C PHE A 51 -0.66 2.99 -7.64
N LEU A 52 -1.63 3.65 -6.99
CA LEU A 52 -3.02 3.51 -7.38
C LEU A 52 -3.26 3.99 -8.82
N VAL A 53 -2.69 5.13 -9.21
CA VAL A 53 -2.78 5.66 -10.57
C VAL A 53 -2.16 4.69 -11.57
N SER A 54 -0.96 4.17 -11.28
CA SER A 54 -0.25 3.21 -12.13
C SER A 54 -1.02 1.88 -12.26
N TYR A 55 -1.57 1.37 -11.14
CA TYR A 55 -2.39 0.16 -11.10
C TYR A 55 -3.66 0.29 -11.93
N LEU A 56 -4.43 1.37 -11.74
CA LEU A 56 -5.65 1.59 -12.51
C LEU A 56 -5.36 1.79 -14.00
N THR A 57 -4.25 2.46 -14.33
CA THR A 57 -3.80 2.62 -15.72
C THR A 57 -3.47 1.27 -16.35
N TYR A 58 -2.68 0.43 -15.67
CA TYR A 58 -2.38 -0.92 -16.14
C TYR A 58 -3.66 -1.74 -16.35
N HIS A 59 -4.57 -1.71 -15.37
CA HIS A 59 -5.80 -2.48 -15.43
C HIS A 59 -6.75 -2.00 -16.54
N ALA A 60 -6.80 -0.69 -16.81
CA ALA A 60 -7.59 -0.13 -17.91
C ALA A 60 -7.03 -0.50 -19.29
N LEU A 61 -5.70 -0.66 -19.43
CA LEU A 61 -5.04 -0.95 -20.70
C LEU A 61 -4.92 -2.45 -21.01
N VAL A 62 -4.61 -3.26 -20.00
CA VAL A 62 -4.28 -4.69 -20.16
C VAL A 62 -5.43 -5.60 -19.70
N GLY A 63 -6.34 -5.09 -18.87
CA GLY A 63 -7.41 -5.88 -18.27
C GLY A 63 -6.95 -6.73 -17.09
N SER A 64 -7.71 -7.80 -16.79
CA SER A 64 -7.40 -8.73 -15.71
C SER A 64 -6.53 -9.89 -16.22
N VAL A 65 -5.41 -10.12 -15.55
CA VAL A 65 -4.58 -11.32 -15.76
C VAL A 65 -5.12 -12.43 -14.87
N ALA A 66 -5.52 -13.55 -15.47
CA ALA A 66 -6.00 -14.71 -14.73
C ALA A 66 -4.84 -15.44 -14.04
N PHE A 67 -5.01 -15.74 -12.75
CA PHE A 67 -4.07 -16.61 -12.03
C PHE A 67 -4.26 -18.07 -12.49
N THR A 68 -3.21 -18.68 -13.06
CA THR A 68 -3.25 -20.03 -13.67
C THR A 68 -2.80 -21.15 -12.71
N GLY A 69 -2.29 -20.81 -11.53
CA GLY A 69 -1.83 -21.79 -10.54
C GLY A 69 -2.96 -22.71 -10.05
N GLN A 70 -2.63 -23.98 -9.81
CA GLN A 70 -3.57 -25.01 -9.35
C GLN A 70 -3.21 -25.55 -7.96
N GLY A 71 -4.21 -26.09 -7.25
CA GLY A 71 -4.02 -26.68 -5.92
C GLY A 71 -3.95 -25.65 -4.79
N PRO A 72 -3.26 -25.96 -3.66
CA PRO A 72 -3.25 -25.13 -2.45
C PRO A 72 -2.78 -23.68 -2.67
N ILE A 73 -1.89 -23.45 -3.65
CA ILE A 73 -1.37 -22.12 -3.98
C ILE A 73 -2.46 -21.17 -4.47
N ARG A 74 -3.48 -21.70 -5.16
CA ARG A 74 -4.61 -20.91 -5.65
C ARG A 74 -5.46 -20.39 -4.51
N THR A 75 -5.75 -21.23 -3.52
CA THR A 75 -6.49 -20.82 -2.32
C THR A 75 -5.73 -19.76 -1.54
N LEU A 76 -4.41 -19.93 -1.38
CA LEU A 76 -3.56 -18.92 -0.74
C LEU A 76 -3.59 -17.60 -1.51
N TYR A 77 -3.41 -17.64 -2.84
CA TYR A 77 -3.43 -16.45 -3.70
C TYR A 77 -4.74 -15.68 -3.55
N PHE A 78 -5.89 -16.35 -3.71
CA PHE A 78 -7.18 -15.66 -3.61
C PHE A 78 -7.48 -15.16 -2.20
N THR A 79 -7.04 -15.87 -1.17
CA THR A 79 -7.18 -15.40 0.22
C THR A 79 -6.45 -14.08 0.42
N VAL A 80 -5.19 -14.00 -0.02
CA VAL A 80 -4.36 -12.80 0.07
C VAL A 80 -4.89 -11.69 -0.83
N LEU A 81 -5.30 -12.01 -2.07
CA LEU A 81 -5.79 -11.03 -3.02
C LEU A 81 -7.11 -10.39 -2.53
N ILE A 82 -8.06 -11.20 -2.09
CA ILE A 82 -9.36 -10.71 -1.62
C ILE A 82 -9.18 -9.86 -0.37
N SER A 83 -8.40 -10.32 0.62
CA SER A 83 -8.13 -9.54 1.83
C SER A 83 -7.40 -8.23 1.49
N HIS A 84 -6.41 -8.27 0.58
CA HIS A 84 -5.69 -7.10 0.12
C HIS A 84 -6.63 -6.07 -0.50
N VAL A 85 -7.50 -6.46 -1.45
CA VAL A 85 -8.40 -5.52 -2.14
C VAL A 85 -9.39 -4.88 -1.17
N ILE A 86 -9.98 -5.66 -0.26
CA ILE A 86 -10.92 -5.13 0.75
C ILE A 86 -10.22 -4.13 1.67
N LEU A 87 -9.03 -4.48 2.17
CA LEU A 87 -8.26 -3.60 3.05
C LEU A 87 -7.69 -2.39 2.30
N ALA A 88 -7.38 -2.52 1.01
CA ALA A 88 -6.95 -1.41 0.15
C ALA A 88 -8.08 -0.38 -0.05
N ALA A 89 -9.32 -0.84 -0.23
CA ALA A 89 -10.48 0.05 -0.30
C ALA A 89 -10.70 0.77 1.04
N LEU A 90 -10.51 0.07 2.17
CA LEU A 90 -10.67 0.65 3.50
C LEU A 90 -9.55 1.62 3.87
N ILE A 91 -8.30 1.35 3.45
CA ILE A 91 -7.16 2.17 3.87
C ILE A 91 -7.18 3.55 3.24
N LEU A 92 -7.70 3.71 2.02
CA LEU A 92 -7.73 4.99 1.33
C LEU A 92 -8.44 6.10 2.15
N PRO A 93 -9.69 5.93 2.62
CA PRO A 93 -10.34 6.93 3.46
C PRO A 93 -9.66 7.05 4.85
N LEU A 94 -9.19 5.94 5.43
CA LEU A 94 -8.50 5.97 6.74
C LEU A 94 -7.20 6.76 6.70
N ALA A 95 -6.38 6.57 5.66
CA ALA A 95 -5.12 7.29 5.45
C ALA A 95 -5.39 8.78 5.26
N LEU A 96 -6.41 9.13 4.45
CA LEU A 96 -6.79 10.54 4.22
C LEU A 96 -7.22 11.24 5.52
N VAL A 97 -8.07 10.58 6.32
CA VAL A 97 -8.53 11.14 7.61
C VAL A 97 -7.36 11.24 8.59
N THR A 98 -6.50 10.22 8.66
CA THR A 98 -5.32 10.21 9.54
C THR A 98 -4.33 11.31 9.18
N LEU A 99 -4.04 11.50 7.89
CA LEU A 99 -3.20 12.60 7.39
C LEU A 99 -3.83 13.96 7.71
N ARG A 100 -5.12 14.14 7.40
CA ARG A 100 -5.83 15.40 7.66
C ARG A 100 -5.77 15.78 9.14
N ARG A 101 -5.96 14.82 10.05
CA ARG A 101 -5.86 15.04 11.50
C ARG A 101 -4.44 15.41 11.93
N GLY A 102 -3.42 14.73 11.39
CA GLY A 102 -2.02 15.05 11.65
C GLY A 102 -1.62 16.45 11.15
N LEU A 103 -2.11 16.85 9.97
CA LEU A 103 -1.88 18.19 9.42
C LEU A 103 -2.57 19.30 10.23
N ARG A 104 -3.70 19.00 10.86
CA ARG A 104 -4.43 19.91 11.75
C ARG A 104 -3.94 19.91 13.20
N ARG A 105 -2.90 19.13 13.52
CA ARG A 105 -2.39 18.94 14.90
C ARG A 105 -3.46 18.46 15.89
N ASP A 106 -4.45 17.70 15.41
CA ASP A 106 -5.43 17.01 16.28
C ASP A 106 -4.82 15.66 16.72
N ASP A 107 -3.76 15.75 17.53
CA ASP A 107 -2.85 14.63 17.80
C ASP A 107 -3.56 13.49 18.55
N ALA A 108 -4.47 13.81 19.47
CA ALA A 108 -5.23 12.79 20.21
C ALA A 108 -6.08 11.92 19.27
N ARG A 109 -6.85 12.54 18.35
CA ARG A 109 -7.67 11.81 17.38
C ARG A 109 -6.86 11.22 16.24
N HIS A 110 -5.69 11.80 15.92
CA HIS A 110 -4.73 11.23 14.99
C HIS A 110 -4.18 9.91 15.53
N VAL A 111 -3.64 9.89 16.76
CA VAL A 111 -3.05 8.69 17.37
C VAL A 111 -4.08 7.56 17.51
N ALA A 112 -5.31 7.88 17.92
CA ALA A 112 -6.38 6.88 18.04
C ALA A 112 -6.67 6.16 16.72
N LEU A 113 -6.63 6.89 15.59
CA LEU A 113 -6.88 6.33 14.26
C LEU A 113 -5.62 5.70 13.64
N ALA A 114 -4.45 6.29 13.89
CA ALA A 114 -3.17 5.84 13.36
C ALA A 114 -2.80 4.43 13.85
N ARG A 115 -3.24 4.05 15.07
CA ARG A 115 -3.07 2.69 15.62
C ARG A 115 -3.70 1.60 14.75
N TRP A 116 -4.78 1.92 14.04
CA TRP A 116 -5.45 1.02 13.10
C TRP A 116 -4.99 1.24 11.66
N THR A 117 -4.79 2.50 11.27
CA THR A 117 -4.39 2.87 9.91
C THR A 117 -3.02 2.29 9.57
N LEU A 118 -2.03 2.40 10.46
CA LEU A 118 -0.67 1.94 10.20
C LEU A 118 -0.57 0.43 9.88
N PRO A 119 -1.09 -0.49 10.72
CA PRO A 119 -0.99 -1.93 10.42
C PRO A 119 -1.76 -2.32 9.17
N ILE A 120 -2.95 -1.74 8.92
CA ILE A 120 -3.72 -2.00 7.70
C ILE A 120 -2.95 -1.52 6.47
N TRP A 121 -2.39 -0.32 6.53
CA TRP A 121 -1.62 0.24 5.41
C TRP A 121 -0.36 -0.56 5.11
N LEU A 122 0.34 -0.98 6.16
CA LEU A 122 1.53 -1.81 6.01
C LEU A 122 1.16 -3.18 5.44
N TYR A 123 0.07 -3.80 5.92
CA TYR A 123 -0.42 -5.07 5.39
C TYR A 123 -0.70 -4.98 3.89
N VAL A 124 -1.46 -3.96 3.46
CA VAL A 124 -1.79 -3.75 2.04
C VAL A 124 -0.51 -3.54 1.23
N SER A 125 0.41 -2.71 1.71
CA SER A 125 1.68 -2.43 1.00
C SER A 125 2.53 -3.69 0.83
N VAL A 126 2.65 -4.53 1.86
CA VAL A 126 3.43 -5.78 1.77
C VAL A 126 2.72 -6.81 0.89
N THR A 127 1.42 -7.01 1.08
CA THR A 127 0.65 -7.99 0.29
C THR A 127 0.57 -7.63 -1.18
N GLY A 128 0.63 -6.34 -1.55
CA GLY A 128 0.74 -5.92 -2.95
C GLY A 128 2.00 -6.45 -3.64
N VAL A 129 3.13 -6.49 -2.94
CA VAL A 129 4.38 -7.09 -3.44
C VAL A 129 4.25 -8.61 -3.55
N VAL A 130 3.62 -9.25 -2.56
CA VAL A 130 3.39 -10.69 -2.54
C VAL A 130 2.50 -11.13 -3.71
N VAL A 131 1.40 -10.43 -3.96
CA VAL A 131 0.49 -10.70 -5.08
C VAL A 131 1.22 -10.59 -6.41
N TYR A 132 2.07 -9.57 -6.59
CA TYR A 132 2.91 -9.46 -7.78
C TYR A 132 3.85 -10.66 -7.93
N TRP A 133 4.57 -11.02 -6.87
CA TRP A 133 5.51 -12.14 -6.92
C TRP A 133 4.80 -13.46 -7.27
N MET A 134 3.66 -13.73 -6.64
CA MET A 134 2.87 -14.93 -6.94
C MET A 134 2.29 -14.95 -8.36
N LEU A 135 1.98 -13.79 -8.95
CA LEU A 135 1.35 -13.73 -10.27
C LEU A 135 2.37 -13.75 -11.42
N TYR A 136 3.56 -13.19 -11.22
CA TYR A 136 4.53 -12.98 -12.31
C TYR A 136 5.86 -13.72 -12.15
N GLN A 137 6.20 -14.23 -10.95
CA GLN A 137 7.52 -14.83 -10.67
C GLN A 137 7.44 -16.28 -10.18
N MET A 138 6.23 -16.82 -10.03
CA MET A 138 5.96 -18.21 -9.63
C MET A 138 5.22 -18.94 -10.75
#